data_AF-A0A1R4FRP0-F1
#
_entry.id   AF-A0A1R4FRP0-F1
#
_cell.length_a   1.000
_cell.length_b   1.000
_cell.length_c   1.000
_cell.angle_alpha   90.00
_cell.angle_beta   90.00
_cell.angle_gamma   90.00
#
_symmetry.space_group_name_H-M   'P 1'
#
loop_
_entity.id
_entity.type
_entity.pdbx_description
1 polymer ?
#
loop_
_entity_poly.entity_id
_entity_poly.type
_entity_poly.pdbx_seq_one_letter_code
_entity_poly.pdbx_strand_id
1 'polypeptide(L)'
;MNLLVTPVVSVLIGLFVRSRLLAAILYLSIAAILFTFQTLTVLLVWLGGEGGFGGSAEQGAFGPGPTGGLPLQFDEGELWAYGLVNVGILLVGVALTILVVTLRNRSRAKHADVTAA
;
A
#
# COMPACT_ATOMS: atom_id res chain seq x y z
N MET A 1 3.50 3.58 -6.43
CA MET A 1 3.69 4.34 -5.17
C MET A 1 3.52 3.48 -3.92
N ASN A 2 2.55 2.57 -3.85
CA ASN A 2 2.34 1.71 -2.67
C ASN A 2 3.58 0.91 -2.25
N LEU A 3 4.35 0.35 -3.18
CA LEU A 3 5.57 -0.43 -2.88
C LEU A 3 6.62 0.30 -2.03
N LEU A 4 6.78 1.62 -2.21
CA LEU A 4 7.75 2.41 -1.44
C LEU A 4 7.12 2.98 -0.16
N VAL A 5 5.86 3.38 -0.22
CA VAL A 5 5.17 4.00 0.93
C VAL A 5 4.79 2.97 1.99
N THR A 6 4.37 1.77 1.58
CA THR A 6 3.98 0.68 2.47
C THR A 6 5.04 0.35 3.52
N PRO A 7 6.31 0.05 3.19
CA PRO A 7 7.31 -0.29 4.21
C PRO A 7 7.58 0.89 5.17
N VAL A 8 7.67 2.12 4.66
CA VAL A 8 7.94 3.30 5.50
C VAL A 8 6.80 3.55 6.47
N VAL A 9 5.56 3.62 5.97
CA VAL A 9 4.37 3.89 6.78
C VAL A 9 4.13 2.76 7.79
N SER A 10 4.27 1.50 7.37
CA SER A 10 4.04 0.36 8.25
C SER A 10 5.05 0.28 9.39
N VAL A 11 6.34 0.58 9.14
CA VAL A 11 7.37 0.69 10.18
C VAL A 11 7.07 1.84 11.13
N LEU A 12 6.82 3.05 10.62
CA LEU A 12 6.57 4.22 11.47
C LEU A 12 5.37 3.99 12.39
N ILE A 13 4.25 3.50 11.85
CA ILE A 13 3.06 3.18 12.66
C ILE A 13 3.41 2.14 13.73
N GLY A 14 4.14 1.08 13.36
CA GLY A 14 4.55 0.05 14.32
C GLY A 14 5.47 0.57 15.43
N LEU A 15 6.29 1.58 15.14
CA LEU A 15 7.20 2.22 16.09
C LEU A 15 6.50 3.16 17.07
N PHE A 16 5.45 3.86 16.65
CA PHE A 16 4.78 4.86 17.49
C PHE A 16 3.49 4.36 18.15
N VAL A 17 2.77 3.41 17.55
CA VAL A 17 1.49 2.91 18.10
C VAL A 17 1.74 1.74 19.06
N ARG A 18 1.04 1.73 20.21
CA ARG A 18 1.19 0.68 21.25
C ARG A 18 0.36 -0.56 21.01
N SER A 19 -0.89 -0.38 20.60
CA SER A 19 -1.82 -1.48 20.36
C SER A 19 -1.69 -2.02 18.93
N ARG A 20 -1.63 -3.35 18.78
CA ARG A 20 -1.57 -4.01 17.48
C ARG A 20 -2.81 -3.71 16.63
N LEU A 21 -3.99 -3.73 17.26
CA LEU A 21 -5.26 -3.49 16.59
C LEU A 21 -5.34 -2.03 16.09
N LEU A 22 -5.01 -1.06 16.95
CA LEU A 22 -5.00 0.35 16.55
C LEU A 22 -3.96 0.62 15.46
N ALA A 23 -2.80 -0.02 15.52
CA ALA A 23 -1.77 0.10 14.50
C ALA A 23 -2.24 -0.45 13.14
N ALA A 24 -2.90 -1.61 13.14
CA ALA A 24 -3.49 -2.18 11.93
C ALA A 24 -4.61 -1.31 11.36
N ILE A 25 -5.53 -0.83 12.20
CA ILE A 25 -6.61 0.08 11.78
C ILE A 25 -6.03 1.36 11.17
N LEU A 26 -5.05 1.99 11.85
CA LEU A 26 -4.42 3.21 11.36
C LEU A 26 -3.71 2.98 10.01
N TYR A 27 -2.99 1.87 9.87
CA TYR A 27 -2.37 1.49 8.61
C TYR A 27 -3.41 1.32 7.50
N LEU A 28 -4.51 0.60 7.77
CA LEU A 28 -5.59 0.40 6.81
C LEU A 28 -6.26 1.72 6.42
N SER A 29 -6.49 2.62 7.37
CA SER A 29 -7.06 3.95 7.09
C SER A 29 -6.15 4.78 6.18
N ILE A 30 -4.86 4.82 6.45
CA ILE A 30 -3.89 5.55 5.62
C ILE A 30 -3.79 4.89 4.22
N ALA A 31 -3.72 3.56 4.15
CA ALA A 31 -3.68 2.83 2.91
C ALA A 31 -4.92 3.09 2.04
N ALA A 32 -6.12 3.11 2.63
CA ALA A 32 -7.36 3.41 1.93
C ALA A 32 -7.40 4.83 1.34
N ILE A 33 -6.91 5.82 2.09
CA ILE A 33 -6.81 7.21 1.62
C ILE A 33 -5.84 7.29 0.43
N LEU A 34 -4.64 6.73 0.58
CA LEU A 34 -3.63 6.75 -0.48
C LEU A 34 -4.09 6.01 -1.74
N PHE A 35 -4.75 4.86 -1.57
CA PHE A 35 -5.30 4.08 -2.67
C PHE A 35 -6.38 4.87 -3.42
N THR A 36 -7.24 5.60 -2.71
CA THR A 36 -8.25 6.47 -3.33
C THR A 36 -7.62 7.53 -4.23
N PHE A 37 -6.65 8.28 -3.72
CA PHE A 37 -5.97 9.32 -4.51
C PHE A 37 -5.20 8.74 -5.68
N GLN A 38 -4.48 7.62 -5.47
CA GLN A 38 -3.76 6.95 -6.53
C GLN A 38 -4.70 6.49 -7.65
N THR A 39 -5.83 5.86 -7.30
CA THR A 39 -6.82 5.37 -8.28
C THR A 39 -7.40 6.53 -9.08
N LEU A 40 -7.74 7.63 -8.41
CA LEU A 40 -8.22 8.84 -9.08
C LEU A 40 -7.15 9.43 -10.01
N THR A 41 -5.89 9.51 -9.59
CA THR A 41 -4.81 10.01 -10.45
C THR A 41 -4.60 9.13 -11.67
N VAL A 42 -4.59 7.81 -11.51
CA VAL A 42 -4.47 6.87 -12.65
C VAL A 42 -5.62 7.08 -13.63
N LEU A 43 -6.85 7.20 -13.13
CA LEU A 43 -8.03 7.48 -13.95
C LEU A 43 -7.90 8.79 -14.73
N LEU A 44 -7.49 9.88 -14.06
CA LEU A 44 -7.32 11.19 -14.69
C LEU A 44 -6.20 11.20 -15.73
N VAL A 45 -5.09 10.51 -15.47
CA VAL A 45 -3.98 10.36 -16.42
C VAL A 45 -4.42 9.62 -17.68
N TRP A 46 -5.17 8.52 -17.52
CA TRP A 46 -5.77 7.81 -18.65
C TRP A 46 -6.76 8.67 -19.45
N LEU A 47 -7.61 9.46 -18.78
CA LEU A 47 -8.52 10.39 -19.46
C LEU A 47 -7.78 11.53 -20.17
N GLY A 48 -6.59 11.91 -19.68
CA GLY A 48 -5.70 12.87 -20.32
C GLY A 48 -5.00 12.32 -21.58
N GLY A 49 -5.18 11.05 -21.93
CA GLY A 49 -4.51 10.41 -23.06
C GLY A 49 -3.04 10.03 -22.77
N GLU A 50 -2.59 10.15 -21.53
CA GLU A 50 -1.25 9.76 -21.11
C GLU A 50 -1.26 8.31 -20.61
N GLY A 51 -0.29 7.50 -21.05
CA GLY A 51 -0.12 6.14 -20.54
C GLY A 51 0.44 6.15 -19.13
N GLY A 52 -0.41 6.15 -18.11
CA GLY A 52 -0.03 6.03 -16.70
C GLY A 52 1.05 7.00 -16.21
N PHE A 53 1.50 6.86 -14.96
CA PHE A 53 2.67 7.62 -14.47
C PHE A 53 3.91 7.19 -15.26
N GLY A 54 4.51 8.10 -16.02
CA GLY A 54 5.73 7.85 -16.80
C GLY A 54 5.69 8.29 -18.27
N GLY A 55 4.52 8.70 -18.79
CA GLY A 55 4.41 9.34 -20.12
C GLY A 55 4.57 8.40 -21.32
N SER A 56 4.80 7.11 -21.13
CA SER A 56 4.84 6.11 -22.20
C SER A 56 3.46 5.48 -22.41
N ALA A 57 2.79 5.88 -23.50
CA ALA A 57 1.50 5.32 -23.92
C ALA A 57 1.50 3.78 -24.04
N GLU A 58 2.66 3.17 -24.28
CA GLU A 58 2.82 1.73 -24.45
C GLU A 58 3.31 0.99 -23.18
N GLN A 59 3.86 1.69 -22.19
CA GLN A 59 4.62 1.08 -21.06
C GLN A 59 4.51 1.90 -19.75
N GLY A 60 3.39 2.56 -19.50
CA GLY A 60 3.20 3.33 -18.27
C GLY A 60 3.38 2.48 -17.02
N ALA A 61 3.78 3.08 -15.88
CA ALA A 61 4.03 2.36 -14.62
C ALA A 61 2.79 1.63 -14.03
N PHE A 62 1.64 1.72 -14.70
CA PHE A 62 0.37 1.11 -14.35
C PHE A 62 -0.20 0.20 -15.47
N GLY A 63 0.58 -0.11 -16.51
CA GLY A 63 0.18 -0.97 -17.62
C GLY A 63 -0.20 -0.19 -18.89
N PRO A 64 -0.55 -0.90 -19.99
CA PRO A 64 -1.03 -0.28 -21.21
C PRO A 64 -2.25 0.60 -20.94
N GLY A 65 -2.35 1.74 -21.63
CA GLY A 65 -3.61 2.49 -21.63
C GLY A 65 -4.73 1.63 -22.24
N PRO A 66 -5.99 1.79 -21.79
CA PRO A 66 -7.12 1.09 -22.40
C PRO A 66 -7.16 1.36 -23.91
N THR A 67 -7.34 0.31 -24.69
CA THR A 67 -7.39 0.39 -26.16
C THR A 67 -8.82 0.68 -26.63
N GLY A 68 -8.98 1.44 -27.73
CA GLY A 68 -10.28 1.59 -28.39
C GLY A 68 -11.12 2.83 -28.04
N GLY A 69 -10.58 3.79 -27.27
CA GLY A 69 -11.31 5.02 -26.93
C GLY A 69 -12.35 4.82 -25.82
N LEU A 70 -13.37 5.69 -25.76
CA LEU A 70 -14.47 5.56 -24.81
C LEU A 70 -15.61 4.75 -25.46
N PRO A 71 -16.20 3.75 -24.75
CA PRO A 71 -15.95 3.36 -23.37
C PRO A 71 -14.65 2.56 -23.16
N LEU A 72 -13.99 2.77 -22.02
CA LEU A 72 -12.74 2.08 -21.65
C LEU A 72 -12.96 0.56 -21.63
N GLN A 73 -12.18 -0.17 -22.41
CA GLN A 73 -12.18 -1.63 -22.42
C GLN A 73 -10.99 -2.14 -21.60
N PHE A 74 -11.27 -3.04 -20.66
CA PHE A 74 -10.28 -3.64 -19.77
C PHE A 74 -10.24 -5.14 -20.01
N ASP A 75 -9.03 -5.71 -19.98
CA ASP A 75 -8.88 -7.16 -19.88
C ASP A 75 -9.21 -7.62 -18.45
N GLU A 76 -10.07 -8.62 -18.31
CA GLU A 76 -10.49 -9.12 -17.00
C GLU A 76 -9.31 -9.74 -16.22
N GLY A 77 -8.38 -10.40 -16.92
CA GLY A 77 -7.20 -11.01 -16.31
C GLY A 77 -6.26 -9.97 -15.72
N GLU A 78 -5.98 -8.89 -16.45
CA GLU A 78 -5.19 -7.76 -15.96
C GLU A 78 -5.84 -7.08 -14.76
N LEU A 79 -7.17 -6.90 -14.77
CA LEU A 79 -7.91 -6.32 -13.66
C LEU A 79 -7.77 -7.17 -12.38
N TRP A 80 -7.94 -8.48 -12.50
CA TRP A 80 -7.78 -9.42 -11.38
C TRP A 80 -6.35 -9.46 -10.88
N ALA A 81 -5.36 -9.51 -11.77
CA ALA A 81 -3.95 -9.49 -11.40
C ALA A 81 -3.58 -8.21 -10.64
N TYR A 82 -4.04 -7.04 -11.11
CA TYR A 82 -3.87 -5.77 -10.42
C TYR A 82 -4.50 -5.79 -9.03
N GLY A 83 -5.74 -6.27 -8.91
CA GLY A 83 -6.42 -6.41 -7.63
C GLY A 83 -5.65 -7.30 -6.65
N LEU A 84 -5.22 -8.47 -7.11
CA LEU A 84 -4.49 -9.45 -6.30
C LEU A 84 -3.14 -8.90 -5.79
N VAL A 85 -2.39 -8.21 -6.64
CA VAL A 85 -1.13 -7.57 -6.25
C VAL A 85 -1.36 -6.51 -5.17
N ASN A 86 -2.40 -5.67 -5.32
CA ASN A 86 -2.72 -4.67 -4.31
C ASN A 86 -3.15 -5.28 -2.97
N VAL A 87 -3.92 -6.37 -3.00
CA VAL A 87 -4.25 -7.14 -1.78
C VAL A 87 -2.99 -7.68 -1.12
N GLY A 88 -2.07 -8.25 -1.90
CA GLY A 88 -0.79 -8.74 -1.39
C GLY A 88 0.03 -7.65 -0.69
N ILE A 89 0.16 -6.48 -1.32
CA ILE A 89 0.88 -5.32 -0.75
C ILE A 89 0.20 -4.85 0.54
N LEU A 90 -1.14 -4.81 0.58
CA LEU A 90 -1.89 -4.42 1.77
C LEU A 90 -1.63 -5.38 2.94
N LEU A 91 -1.70 -6.69 2.68
CA LEU A 91 -1.43 -7.73 3.68
C LEU A 91 0.01 -7.65 4.21
N VAL A 92 0.99 -7.44 3.33
CA VAL A 92 2.40 -7.26 3.72
C VAL A 92 2.55 -6.07 4.66
N GLY A 93 1.93 -4.93 4.36
CA GLY A 93 2.02 -3.76 5.22
C GLY A 93 1.35 -3.96 6.59
N VAL A 94 0.19 -4.60 6.64
CA VAL A 94 -0.46 -4.96 7.93
C VAL A 94 0.45 -5.90 8.74
N ALA A 95 0.98 -6.95 8.11
CA ALA A 95 1.86 -7.91 8.76
C ALA A 95 3.12 -7.22 9.31
N LEU A 96 3.72 -6.31 8.53
CA LEU A 96 4.92 -5.58 8.93
C LEU A 96 4.64 -4.63 10.10
N THR A 97 3.51 -3.92 10.08
CA THR A 97 3.08 -3.08 11.21
C THR A 97 2.93 -3.91 12.49
N ILE A 98 2.23 -5.05 12.42
CA ILE A 98 2.02 -5.93 13.58
C ILE A 98 3.36 -6.52 14.07
N LEU A 99 4.25 -6.89 13.15
CA LEU A 99 5.58 -7.41 13.47
C LEU A 99 6.39 -6.38 14.27
N VAL A 100 6.46 -5.13 13.80
CA VAL A 100 7.21 -4.06 14.48
C VAL A 100 6.66 -3.78 15.88
N VAL A 101 5.32 -3.70 16.04
CA VAL A 101 4.69 -3.55 17.37
C VAL A 101 5.08 -4.71 18.28
N THR A 102 5.06 -5.94 17.75
CA THR A 102 5.37 -7.15 18.51
C THR A 102 6.83 -7.19 18.96
N LEU A 103 7.76 -6.89 18.06
CA LEU A 103 9.19 -6.85 18.38
C LEU A 103 9.50 -5.76 19.42
N ARG A 104 8.91 -4.57 19.29
CA ARG A 104 9.10 -3.48 20.26
C ARG A 104 8.57 -3.85 21.63
N ASN A 105 7.39 -4.45 21.71
CA ASN A 105 6.79 -4.85 22.99
C ASN A 105 7.61 -5.97 23.66
N ARG A 106 8.13 -6.93 22.88
CA ARG A 106 9.05 -7.96 23.38
C ARG A 106 10.36 -7.37 23.89
N SER A 107 10.94 -6.41 23.17
CA SER A 107 12.18 -5.75 23.58
C SER A 107 12.00 -4.98 24.90
N ARG A 108 10.88 -4.25 25.06
CA ARG A 108 10.58 -3.54 26.30
C ARG A 108 10.42 -4.46 27.51
N ALA A 109 9.76 -5.62 27.34
CA ALA A 109 9.65 -6.60 28.42
C ALA A 109 11.03 -7.11 28.86
N LYS A 110 11.91 -7.45 27.90
CA LYS A 110 13.29 -7.88 28.21
C LYS A 110 14.09 -6.82 28.95
N HIS A 111 13.95 -5.54 28.58
CA HIS A 111 14.68 -4.45 29.26
C HIS A 111 14.15 -4.16 30.66
N ALA A 112 12.84 -4.33 30.89
CA ALA A 112 12.25 -4.16 32.22
C ALA A 112 12.74 -5.22 33.22
N ASP A 113 12.89 -6.47 32.77
CA ASP A 113 13.41 -7.58 33.61
C ASP A 113 14.87 -7.35 34.02
N VAL A 114 15.71 -6.81 33.12
CA VAL A 114 17.13 -6.51 33.43
C VAL A 114 17.28 -5.40 34.47
N THR A 115 16.39 -4.41 34.49
CA THR A 115 16.42 -3.33 35.49
C THR A 115 15.85 -3.72 36.85
N ALA A 116 15.13 -4.83 36.94
CA ALA A 116 14.50 -5.30 38.18
C ALA A 116 15.33 -6.35 38.94
N ALA A 117 16.41 -6.86 38.34
CA ALA A 117 17.37 -7.81 38.90
C ALA A 117 18.60 -7.09 39.46
#